data_AF-A0A7S1JZF4-F1
#
_entry.id   AF-A0A7S1JZF4-F1
#
_cell.length_a   1.000
_cell.length_b   1.000
_cell.length_c   1.000
_cell.angle_alpha   90.00
_cell.angle_beta   90.00
_cell.angle_gamma   90.00
#
_symmetry.space_group_name_H-M   'P 1'
#
loop_
_entity.id
_entity.type
_entity.pdbx_description
1 polymer ?
#
loop_
_entity_poly.entity_id
_entity_poly.type
_entity_poly.pdbx_seq_one_letter_code
_entity_poly.pdbx_strand_id
1 'polypeptide(L)'
;MGKARDEHRIFMETLENECLVCGLTRPIINRYGPGFIVHLNKEHDLWEYIGLLFHLAQKEPLEFTGSEQYVIEQLEHHLYSFFPLSKTLSVQGADPKTQLQEVAVDLMNAIHSTQG
;
A
#
# COMPACT_ATOMS: atom_id res chain seq x y z
N MET A 1 15.82 -30.61 -5.08
CA MET A 1 16.72 -29.45 -4.91
C MET A 1 16.24 -28.18 -5.65
N GLY A 2 14.92 -27.95 -5.83
CA GLY A 2 14.38 -26.76 -6.54
C GLY A 2 13.58 -25.78 -5.68
N LYS A 3 12.89 -26.26 -4.65
CA LYS A 3 11.87 -25.49 -3.90
C LYS A 3 12.35 -24.15 -3.34
N ALA A 4 13.51 -24.10 -2.68
CA ALA A 4 14.02 -22.86 -2.06
C ALA A 4 14.41 -21.78 -3.09
N ARG A 5 14.85 -22.18 -4.28
CA ARG A 5 15.16 -21.23 -5.37
C ARG A 5 13.89 -20.64 -5.96
N ASP A 6 12.86 -21.47 -6.11
CA ASP A 6 11.56 -21.04 -6.61
C ASP A 6 10.87 -20.09 -5.62
N GLU A 7 10.92 -20.40 -4.31
CA GLU A 7 10.39 -19.53 -3.25
C GLU A 7 11.09 -18.16 -3.22
N HIS A 8 12.43 -18.15 -3.33
CA HIS A 8 13.19 -16.91 -3.40
C HIS A 8 12.81 -16.08 -4.64
N ARG A 9 12.66 -16.73 -5.80
CA ARG A 9 12.25 -16.04 -7.03
C ARG A 9 10.86 -15.41 -6.87
N ILE A 10 9.89 -16.17 -6.37
CA ILE A 10 8.52 -15.70 -6.13
C ILE A 10 8.54 -14.50 -5.18
N PHE A 11 9.32 -14.56 -4.11
CA PHE A 11 9.43 -13.47 -3.15
C PHE A 11 9.99 -12.19 -3.80
N MET A 12 11.06 -12.30 -4.58
CA MET A 12 11.63 -11.15 -5.29
C MET A 12 10.64 -10.57 -6.32
N GLU A 13 9.91 -11.43 -7.04
CA GLU A 13 8.85 -10.99 -7.96
C GLU A 13 7.74 -10.24 -7.23
N THR A 14 7.33 -10.67 -6.03
CA THR A 14 6.38 -9.93 -5.20
C THR A 14 6.93 -8.56 -4.81
N LEU A 15 8.18 -8.47 -4.32
CA LEU A 15 8.80 -7.20 -3.93
C LEU A 15 8.90 -6.19 -5.08
N GLU A 16 9.12 -6.69 -6.30
CA GLU A 16 9.20 -5.84 -7.49
C GLU A 16 7.84 -5.29 -7.90
N ASN A 17 6.75 -5.99 -7.58
CA ASN A 17 5.43 -5.74 -8.14
C ASN A 17 4.34 -5.36 -7.14
N GLU A 18 4.58 -5.44 -5.84
CA GLU A 18 3.60 -5.18 -4.78
C GLU A 18 4.22 -4.39 -3.63
N CYS A 19 3.51 -3.40 -3.11
CA CYS A 19 3.94 -2.66 -1.93
C CYS A 19 3.70 -3.49 -0.65
N LEU A 20 4.75 -3.78 0.12
CA LEU A 20 4.65 -4.57 1.36
C LEU A 20 3.79 -3.92 2.46
N VAL A 21 3.58 -2.60 2.42
CA VAL A 21 2.85 -1.86 3.46
C VAL A 21 1.34 -1.87 3.19
N CYS A 22 0.92 -1.73 1.93
CA CYS A 22 -0.50 -1.58 1.57
C CYS A 22 -1.05 -2.68 0.66
N GLY A 23 -0.20 -3.54 0.09
CA GLY A 23 -0.60 -4.63 -0.81
C GLY A 23 -1.06 -4.19 -2.21
N LEU A 24 -0.95 -2.89 -2.55
CA LEU A 24 -1.28 -2.42 -3.89
C LEU A 24 -0.18 -2.80 -4.88
N THR A 25 -0.61 -3.22 -6.07
CA THR A 25 0.30 -3.63 -7.14
C THR A 25 0.85 -2.43 -7.90
N ARG A 26 2.04 -2.61 -8.47
CA ARG A 26 2.73 -1.61 -9.30
C ARG A 26 1.86 -1.06 -10.42
N PRO A 27 1.07 -1.86 -11.18
CA PRO A 27 0.17 -1.31 -12.19
C PRO A 27 -0.89 -0.35 -11.64
N ILE A 28 -1.50 -0.66 -10.48
CA ILE A 28 -2.50 0.20 -9.84
C ILE A 28 -1.85 1.52 -9.41
N ILE A 29 -0.70 1.44 -8.74
CA ILE A 29 0.03 2.61 -8.24
C ILE A 29 0.56 3.47 -9.39
N ASN A 30 1.01 2.87 -10.49
CA ASN A 30 1.45 3.63 -11.67
C ASN A 30 0.29 4.29 -12.41
N ARG A 31 -0.90 3.69 -12.39
CA ARG A 31 -2.07 4.24 -13.09
C ARG A 31 -2.74 5.37 -12.32
N TYR A 32 -2.87 5.21 -11.00
CA TYR A 32 -3.68 6.11 -10.17
C TYR A 32 -2.88 6.89 -9.12
N GLY A 33 -1.61 6.57 -8.95
CA GLY A 33 -0.73 7.18 -7.95
C GLY A 33 0.48 7.88 -8.57
N PRO A 34 1.49 8.24 -7.75
CA PRO A 34 2.66 9.01 -8.17
C PRO A 34 3.73 8.18 -8.89
N GLY A 35 3.44 6.91 -9.19
CA GLY A 35 4.40 5.92 -9.65
C GLY A 35 5.04 5.13 -8.50
N PHE A 36 5.34 3.86 -8.75
CA PHE A 36 5.68 2.90 -7.70
C PHE A 36 6.93 3.26 -6.88
N ILE A 37 7.99 3.78 -7.51
CA ILE A 37 9.21 4.17 -6.78
C ILE A 37 8.97 5.37 -5.87
N VAL A 38 8.20 6.37 -6.34
CA VAL A 38 7.85 7.53 -5.51
C VAL A 38 6.97 7.10 -4.35
N HIS A 39 5.99 6.23 -4.61
CA HIS A 39 5.14 5.64 -3.58
C HIS A 39 5.95 4.94 -2.48
N LEU A 40 6.89 4.06 -2.85
CA LEU A 40 7.76 3.40 -1.87
C LEU A 40 8.64 4.37 -1.09
N ASN A 41 9.16 5.44 -1.70
CA ASN A 41 10.11 6.33 -1.03
C ASN A 41 9.44 7.49 -0.26
N LYS A 42 8.17 7.79 -0.52
CA LYS A 42 7.48 9.00 -0.01
C LYS A 42 6.20 8.72 0.74
N GLU A 43 5.54 7.59 0.48
CA GLU A 43 4.32 7.22 1.18
C GLU A 43 4.57 5.99 2.07
N HIS A 44 5.21 4.96 1.53
CA HIS A 44 5.37 3.66 2.19
C HIS A 44 6.84 3.20 2.27
N ASP A 45 7.70 4.06 2.83
CA ASP A 45 9.09 3.69 3.07
C ASP A 45 9.18 2.70 4.22
N LEU A 46 9.56 1.46 3.91
CA LEU A 46 9.63 0.37 4.88
C LEU A 46 10.55 0.71 6.07
N TRP A 47 11.61 1.48 5.85
CA TRP A 47 12.53 1.85 6.91
C TRP A 47 11.91 2.79 7.93
N GLU A 48 11.02 3.67 7.50
CA GLU A 48 10.26 4.56 8.40
C GLU A 48 9.28 3.76 9.26
N TYR A 49 8.66 2.70 8.72
CA TYR A 49 7.82 1.79 9.52
C TYR A 49 8.63 0.99 10.54
N ILE A 50 9.80 0.45 10.15
CA ILE A 50 10.69 -0.24 11.09
C ILE A 50 11.19 0.75 12.17
N GLY A 51 11.54 1.97 11.77
CA GLY A 51 11.96 3.04 12.67
C GLY A 51 10.87 3.41 13.67
N LEU A 52 9.61 3.52 13.24
CA LEU A 52 8.47 3.75 14.12
C LEU A 52 8.33 2.63 15.16
N LEU A 53 8.36 1.37 14.74
CA LEU A 53 8.24 0.23 15.66
C LEU A 53 9.39 0.19 16.68
N PHE A 54 10.62 0.43 16.24
CA PHE A 54 11.78 0.52 17.12
C PHE A 54 11.68 1.70 18.09
N HIS A 55 11.25 2.86 17.61
CA HIS A 55 11.03 4.05 18.42
C HIS A 55 10.00 3.80 19.53
N LEU A 56 8.84 3.24 19.16
CA LEU A 56 7.78 2.89 20.10
C LEU A 56 8.24 1.88 21.15
N ALA A 57 9.07 0.90 20.77
CA ALA A 57 9.60 -0.09 21.70
C ALA A 57 10.58 0.47 22.75
N GLN A 58 11.14 1.66 22.52
CA GLN A 58 12.12 2.30 23.42
C GLN A 58 11.58 3.50 24.19
N LYS A 59 10.41 4.01 23.80
CA LYS A 59 9.83 5.22 24.36
C LYS A 59 9.01 4.92 25.62
N GLU A 60 9.06 5.82 26.59
CA GLU A 60 8.34 5.69 27.85
C GLU A 60 6.81 5.74 27.62
N PRO A 61 6.02 4.78 28.15
CA PRO A 61 4.60 4.69 27.83
C PRO A 61 3.76 5.92 28.18
N LEU A 62 4.14 6.65 29.22
CA LEU A 62 3.45 7.87 29.65
C LEU A 62 3.67 9.06 28.71
N GLU A 63 4.63 8.96 27.79
CA GLU A 63 4.98 10.01 26.82
C GLU A 63 4.41 9.72 25.42
N PHE A 64 3.65 8.64 25.25
CA PHE A 64 2.97 8.38 24.00
C PHE A 64 1.95 9.47 23.70
N THR A 65 2.03 9.98 22.48
CA THR A 65 0.96 10.76 21.86
C THR A 65 -0.23 9.85 21.60
N GLY A 66 -1.42 10.43 21.38
CA GLY A 66 -2.63 9.64 21.13
C GLY A 66 -2.52 8.68 19.93
N SER A 67 -1.81 9.08 18.86
CA SER A 67 -1.56 8.22 17.70
C SER A 67 -0.60 7.07 18.00
N GLU A 68 0.43 7.31 18.81
CA GLU A 68 1.38 6.27 19.22
C GLU A 68 0.71 5.27 20.16
N GLN A 69 -0.09 5.76 21.10
CA GLN A 69 -0.89 4.93 22.01
C GLN A 69 -1.81 4.00 21.21
N TYR A 70 -2.49 4.52 20.18
CA TYR A 70 -3.31 3.69 19.29
C TYR A 70 -2.51 2.57 18.62
N VAL A 71 -1.32 2.87 18.09
CA VAL A 71 -0.48 1.85 17.43
C VAL A 71 -0.01 0.78 18.43
N ILE A 72 0.39 1.18 19.64
CA ILE A 72 0.79 0.24 20.70
C ILE A 72 -0.37 -0.69 21.07
N GLU A 73 -1.58 -0.16 21.30
CA GLU A 73 -2.76 -0.97 21.62
C GLU A 73 -3.07 -1.98 20.51
N GLN A 74 -2.95 -1.57 19.24
CA GLN A 74 -3.11 -2.49 18.12
C GLN A 74 -2.07 -3.63 18.18
N LEU A 75 -0.80 -3.31 18.42
CA LEU A 75 0.28 -4.31 18.50
C LEU A 75 0.10 -5.29 19.67
N GLU A 76 -0.31 -4.80 20.85
CA GLU A 76 -0.58 -5.63 22.03
C GLU A 76 -1.73 -6.62 21.82
N HIS A 77 -2.73 -6.23 21.02
CA HIS A 77 -3.87 -7.08 20.66
C HIS A 77 -3.64 -7.91 19.38
N HIS A 78 -2.42 -7.90 18.82
CA HIS A 78 -2.09 -8.55 17.55
C HIS A 78 -2.99 -8.11 16.38
N LEU A 79 -3.43 -6.86 16.44
CA LEU A 79 -4.17 -6.20 15.37
C LEU A 79 -3.20 -5.34 14.56
N TYR A 80 -3.31 -5.42 13.24
CA TYR A 80 -2.42 -4.68 12.32
C TYR A 80 -3.20 -3.63 11.52
N SER A 81 -4.32 -3.15 12.08
CA SER A 81 -5.24 -2.25 11.37
C SER A 81 -4.69 -0.84 11.16
N PHE A 82 -3.59 -0.49 11.83
CA PHE A 82 -2.86 0.76 11.61
C PHE A 82 -2.08 0.76 10.28
N PHE A 83 -1.82 -0.40 9.68
CA PHE A 83 -1.27 -0.47 8.32
C PHE A 83 -2.33 -0.04 7.29
N PRO A 84 -1.97 0.77 6.29
CA PRO A 84 -2.91 1.31 5.32
C PRO A 84 -3.24 0.28 4.22
N LEU A 85 -3.92 -0.81 4.57
CA LEU A 85 -4.28 -1.87 3.62
C LEU A 85 -5.14 -1.32 2.47
N SER A 86 -4.70 -1.58 1.23
CA SER A 86 -5.34 -1.16 -0.03
C SER A 86 -5.58 0.35 -0.16
N LYS A 87 -4.85 1.17 0.61
CA LYS A 87 -4.99 2.63 0.61
C LYS A 87 -3.63 3.29 0.70
N THR A 88 -3.52 4.47 0.12
CA THR A 88 -2.32 5.31 0.18
C THR A 88 -2.75 6.77 0.25
N LEU A 89 -1.80 7.69 0.44
CA LEU A 89 -2.09 9.13 0.41
C LEU A 89 -2.65 9.56 -0.95
N SER A 90 -2.07 9.05 -2.04
CA SER A 90 -2.42 9.37 -3.42
C SER A 90 -3.48 8.45 -4.02
N VAL A 91 -3.56 7.20 -3.59
CA VAL A 91 -4.54 6.22 -4.09
C VAL A 91 -5.55 5.93 -3.00
N GLN A 92 -6.67 6.64 -3.05
CA GLN A 92 -7.78 6.47 -2.14
C GLN A 92 -8.87 5.63 -2.81
N GLY A 93 -9.11 4.42 -2.30
CA GLY A 93 -10.26 3.63 -2.74
C GLY A 93 -10.11 3.09 -4.16
N ALA A 94 -9.13 2.22 -4.40
CA ALA A 94 -9.15 1.25 -5.50
C ALA A 94 -10.28 0.21 -5.29
N ASP A 95 -11.50 0.68 -4.99
CA ASP A 95 -12.72 -0.11 -4.95
C ASP A 95 -12.99 -0.59 -6.40
N PRO A 96 -13.23 -1.90 -6.61
CA PRO A 96 -13.66 -2.43 -7.90
C PRO A 96 -14.77 -1.61 -8.57
N LYS A 97 -15.66 -0.97 -7.79
CA LYS A 97 -16.72 -0.09 -8.32
C LYS A 97 -16.17 1.17 -9.00
N THR A 98 -15.18 1.82 -8.41
CA THR A 98 -14.55 3.01 -8.99
C THR A 98 -13.86 2.66 -10.31
N GLN A 99 -13.19 1.50 -10.36
CA GLN A 99 -12.54 1.02 -11.59
C GLN A 99 -13.55 0.70 -12.71
N LEU A 100 -14.69 0.08 -12.39
CA LEU A 100 -15.76 -0.18 -13.36
C LEU A 100 -16.36 1.12 -13.91
N GLN A 101 -16.51 2.14 -13.07
CA GLN A 101 -17.02 3.44 -13.48
C GLN A 101 -16.06 4.17 -14.43
N GLU A 102 -14.76 4.17 -14.15
CA GLU A 102 -13.75 4.76 -15.05
C GLU A 102 -13.71 4.06 -16.41
N VAL A 103 -13.72 2.72 -16.43
CA VAL A 103 -13.77 1.94 -17.68
C VAL A 103 -15.05 2.24 -18.48
N ALA A 104 -16.19 2.39 -17.79
CA ALA A 104 -17.45 2.76 -18.44
C ALA A 104 -17.39 4.16 -19.05
N VAL A 105 -16.77 5.13 -18.37
CA VAL A 105 -16.58 6.50 -18.88
C VAL A 105 -15.68 6.50 -20.12
N ASP A 106 -14.54 5.81 -20.07
CA ASP A 106 -13.61 5.71 -21.20
C ASP A 106 -14.28 5.07 -22.42
N LEU A 107 -15.07 4.02 -22.21
CA LEU A 107 -15.83 3.35 -23.27
C LEU A 107 -16.89 4.28 -23.88
N MET A 108 -17.63 5.01 -23.05
CA MET A 108 -18.62 5.98 -23.53
C MET A 108 -17.98 7.10 -24.36
N ASN A 109 -16.82 7.61 -23.95
CA ASN A 109 -16.08 8.63 -24.69
C ASN A 109 -15.62 8.10 -26.06
N ALA A 110 -15.10 6.87 -26.11
CA ALA A 110 -14.68 6.23 -27.35
C ALA A 110 -15.86 6.03 -28.33
N ILE A 111 -17.03 5.63 -27.82
CA ILE A 111 -18.24 5.47 -28.63
C ILE A 111 -18.69 6.82 -29.21
N HIS A 112 -18.69 7.89 -28.43
CA HIS A 112 -19.07 9.21 -28.95
C HIS A 112 -18.08 9.75 -29.98
N SER A 113 -16.79 9.46 -29.83
CA SER A 113 -15.76 9.88 -30.79
C SER A 113 -15.79 9.16 -32.14
N THR A 114 -16.51 8.03 -32.25
CA THR A 114 -16.65 7.27 -33.50
C THR A 114 -17.92 7.59 -34.29
N GLN A 115 -18.80 8.44 -33.74
CA GLN A 115 -20.02 8.92 -34.42
C GLN A 115 -19.87 10.32 -35.04
N GLY A 116 -18.65 10.86 -35.12
CA GLY A 116 -18.31 12.15 -35.74
C GLY A 116 -17.51 11.99 -37.02
#